data_AF-A0A9P7YDW4-F1
#
_entry.id   AF-A0A9P7YDW4-F1
#
_cell.length_a   1.000
_cell.length_b   1.000
_cell.length_c   1.000
_cell.angle_alpha   90.00
_cell.angle_beta   90.00
_cell.angle_gamma   90.00
#
_symmetry.space_group_name_H-M   'P 1'
#
loop_
_entity.id
_entity.type
_entity.pdbx_description
1 polymer ?
#
loop_
_entity_poly.entity_id
_entity_poly.type
_entity_poly.pdbx_seq_one_letter_code
_entity_poly.pdbx_strand_id
1 'polypeptide(L)'
;RTTSSSATSTSPTAIATKTAVKGCHIQGTANTALKSNQWGSARTSDVLVCQRKCMYISQCQSYSYQAPSSTKQDNCIFYHMFADSGVVASRYSGIFFSDKYPADGSNYCY
;
A
#
# COMPACT_ATOMS: atom_id res chain seq x y z
N ARG A 1 20.57 17.26 -39.62
CA ARG A 1 19.21 16.71 -39.44
C ARG A 1 19.21 15.88 -38.18
N THR A 2 18.85 16.47 -37.05
CA THR A 2 18.91 15.84 -35.72
C THR A 2 17.58 15.13 -35.48
N THR A 3 17.59 13.80 -35.37
CA THR A 3 16.40 13.00 -35.06
C THR A 3 16.18 13.03 -33.55
N SER A 4 15.24 13.86 -33.11
CA SER A 4 14.75 13.86 -31.73
C SER A 4 13.85 12.64 -31.51
N SER A 5 14.32 11.69 -30.70
CA SER A 5 13.52 10.56 -30.23
C SER A 5 12.46 11.06 -29.25
N SER A 6 11.18 10.97 -29.62
CA SER A 6 10.06 11.21 -28.73
C SER A 6 10.07 10.17 -27.60
N ALA A 7 10.35 10.60 -26.38
CA ALA A 7 10.16 9.78 -25.20
C ALA A 7 8.64 9.61 -24.96
N THR A 8 8.13 8.40 -25.15
CA THR A 8 6.76 8.03 -24.77
C THR A 8 6.67 8.11 -23.24
N SER A 9 6.13 9.22 -22.74
CA SER A 9 5.81 9.36 -21.32
C SER A 9 4.56 8.54 -21.02
N THR A 10 4.74 7.28 -20.65
CA THR A 10 3.67 6.48 -20.03
C THR A 10 3.35 7.11 -18.69
N SER A 11 2.38 8.02 -18.68
CA SER A 11 1.81 8.54 -17.45
C SER A 11 1.34 7.34 -16.61
N PRO A 12 1.77 7.18 -15.36
CA PRO A 12 1.29 6.09 -14.53
C PRO A 12 -0.23 6.20 -14.44
N THR A 13 -0.94 5.14 -14.84
CA THR A 13 -2.40 5.07 -14.72
C THR A 13 -2.78 5.48 -13.30
N ALA A 14 -3.59 6.52 -13.17
CA ALA A 14 -4.05 6.99 -11.87
C ALA A 14 -4.77 5.84 -11.17
N ILE A 15 -4.34 5.49 -9.95
CA ILE A 15 -5.01 4.47 -9.17
C ILE A 15 -6.27 5.13 -8.60
N ALA A 16 -7.46 4.65 -8.99
CA ALA A 16 -8.70 5.14 -8.40
C ALA A 16 -8.67 4.93 -6.88
N THR A 17 -8.70 6.04 -6.13
CA THR A 17 -8.68 6.04 -4.67
C THR A 17 -10.02 6.49 -4.11
N LYS A 18 -10.45 5.86 -3.01
CA LYS A 18 -11.60 6.29 -2.22
C LYS A 18 -11.12 7.09 -1.02
N THR A 19 -11.69 8.27 -0.81
CA THR A 19 -11.41 9.10 0.37
C THR A 19 -12.51 8.88 1.41
N ALA A 20 -12.20 9.12 2.69
CA ALA A 20 -13.16 9.07 3.81
C ALA A 20 -13.83 7.70 4.10
N VAL A 21 -13.13 6.59 3.85
CA VAL A 21 -13.59 5.24 4.26
C VAL A 21 -12.85 4.82 5.54
N LYS A 22 -13.46 3.95 6.35
CA LYS A 22 -12.74 3.25 7.44
C LYS A 22 -11.61 2.40 6.86
N GLY A 23 -10.56 2.13 7.63
CA GLY A 23 -9.42 1.32 7.11
C GLY A 23 -8.39 2.09 6.27
N CYS A 24 -8.48 3.42 6.19
CA CYS A 24 -7.75 4.23 5.23
C CYS A 24 -6.69 5.11 5.87
N HIS A 25 -5.48 5.04 5.33
CA HIS A 25 -4.32 5.79 5.80
C HIS A 25 -4.16 5.75 7.33
N ILE A 26 -4.44 4.58 7.94
CA ILE A 26 -4.40 4.44 9.39
C ILE A 26 -2.94 4.42 9.80
N GLN A 27 -2.52 5.43 10.56
CA GLN A 27 -1.19 5.42 11.17
C GLN A 27 -1.23 4.60 12.46
N GLY A 28 -0.39 3.56 12.54
CA GLY A 28 -0.43 2.67 13.69
C GLY A 28 0.59 1.55 13.66
N THR A 29 0.33 0.51 14.44
CA THR A 29 1.10 -0.73 14.44
C THR A 29 0.18 -1.93 14.29
N ALA A 30 0.65 -2.96 13.59
CA ALA A 30 -0.11 -4.20 13.44
C ALA A 30 -0.21 -4.93 14.79
N ASN A 31 -1.43 -5.29 15.18
CA ASN A 31 -1.67 -6.17 16.33
C ASN A 31 -1.30 -7.63 16.00
N THR A 32 -1.44 -8.54 16.96
CA THR A 32 -1.11 -9.96 16.77
C THR A 32 -1.94 -10.63 15.69
N ALA A 33 -3.23 -10.27 15.55
CA ALA A 33 -4.09 -10.82 14.52
C ALA A 33 -3.61 -10.40 13.12
N LEU A 34 -3.31 -9.12 12.90
CA LEU A 34 -2.82 -8.63 11.62
C LEU A 34 -1.44 -9.18 11.27
N LYS A 35 -0.53 -9.28 12.25
CA LYS A 35 0.78 -9.92 12.07
C LYS A 35 0.67 -11.40 11.70
N SER A 36 -0.25 -12.15 12.31
CA SER A 36 -0.49 -13.55 11.97
C SER A 36 -1.08 -13.73 10.58
N ASN A 37 -1.61 -12.64 10.01
CA ASN A 37 -2.21 -12.57 8.70
C ASN A 37 -1.28 -11.89 7.66
N GLN A 38 0.02 -11.83 7.94
CA GLN A 38 1.01 -11.33 7.00
C GLN A 38 1.22 -12.36 5.88
N TRP A 39 0.97 -11.93 4.65
CA TRP A 39 1.16 -12.75 3.45
C TRP A 39 2.59 -12.67 2.91
N GLY A 40 3.17 -11.46 2.95
CA GLY A 40 4.52 -11.24 2.43
C GLY A 40 4.96 -9.80 2.58
N SER A 41 6.18 -9.53 2.15
CA SER A 41 6.76 -8.19 2.17
C SER A 41 7.50 -7.91 0.88
N ALA A 42 7.66 -6.64 0.58
CA ALA A 42 8.44 -6.16 -0.54
C ALA A 42 9.13 -4.85 -0.19
N ARG A 43 10.18 -4.58 -0.95
CA ARG A 43 10.78 -3.26 -1.01
C ARG A 43 10.11 -2.41 -2.08
N THR A 44 9.73 -1.18 -1.72
CA THR A 44 9.11 -0.21 -2.62
C THR A 44 9.69 1.19 -2.44
N SER A 45 9.74 1.97 -3.51
CA SER A 45 10.21 3.37 -3.49
C SER A 45 9.25 4.29 -2.74
N ASP A 46 7.96 3.99 -2.82
CA ASP A 46 6.88 4.82 -2.33
C ASP A 46 5.64 3.97 -2.01
N VAL A 47 4.65 4.62 -1.40
CA VAL A 47 3.38 4.02 -0.99
C VAL A 47 2.53 3.58 -2.20
N LEU A 48 2.60 4.30 -3.33
CA LEU A 48 1.80 3.97 -4.52
C LEU A 48 2.32 2.69 -5.21
N VAL A 49 3.62 2.44 -5.17
CA VAL A 49 4.21 1.18 -5.63
C VAL A 49 3.82 0.02 -4.71
N CYS A 50 3.77 0.24 -3.39
CA CYS A 50 3.28 -0.75 -2.42
C CYS A 50 1.81 -1.10 -2.68
N GLN A 51 0.97 -0.08 -2.84
CA GLN A 51 -0.43 -0.18 -3.21
C GLN A 51 -0.62 -0.98 -4.50
N ARG A 52 0.12 -0.63 -5.56
CA ARG A 52 0.05 -1.32 -6.86
C ARG A 52 0.45 -2.79 -6.76
N LYS A 53 1.46 -3.13 -5.96
CA LYS A 53 1.83 -4.53 -5.72
C LYS A 53 0.71 -5.30 -5.04
N CYS A 54 0.11 -4.75 -3.99
CA CYS A 54 -1.05 -5.35 -3.34
C CYS A 54 -2.23 -5.51 -4.32
N MET A 55 -2.37 -4.61 -5.31
CA MET A 55 -3.43 -4.70 -6.32
C MET A 55 -3.34 -5.98 -7.14
N TYR A 56 -2.12 -6.33 -7.56
CA TYR A 56 -1.84 -7.51 -8.38
C TYR A 56 -1.71 -8.81 -7.57
N ILE A 57 -1.56 -8.73 -6.26
CA ILE A 57 -1.58 -9.91 -5.38
C ILE A 57 -3.04 -10.21 -5.04
N SER A 58 -3.56 -11.33 -5.57
CA SER A 58 -4.96 -11.73 -5.39
C SER A 58 -5.36 -11.90 -3.92
N GLN A 59 -4.44 -12.41 -3.09
CA GLN A 59 -4.67 -12.64 -1.66
C GLN A 59 -4.49 -11.38 -0.81
N CYS A 60 -4.01 -10.27 -1.37
CA CYS A 60 -3.78 -9.05 -0.60
C CYS A 60 -5.10 -8.30 -0.39
N GLN A 61 -5.48 -8.15 0.88
CA GLN A 61 -6.67 -7.41 1.33
C GLN A 61 -6.28 -6.04 1.91
N SER A 62 -5.08 -5.92 2.49
CA SER A 62 -4.54 -4.65 2.96
C SER A 62 -3.02 -4.64 2.86
N TYR A 63 -2.43 -3.45 2.91
CA TYR A 63 -0.98 -3.29 3.00
C TYR A 63 -0.60 -2.29 4.09
N SER A 64 0.64 -2.39 4.55
CA SER A 64 1.30 -1.34 5.31
C SER A 64 2.52 -0.81 4.58
N TYR A 65 2.77 0.48 4.73
CA TYR A 65 3.93 1.16 4.17
C TYR A 65 4.61 2.00 5.24
N GLN A 66 5.93 1.88 5.30
CA GLN A 66 6.79 2.76 6.09
C GLN A 66 7.79 3.43 5.13
N ALA A 67 8.06 4.72 5.33
CA ALA A 67 9.11 5.37 4.56
C ALA A 67 10.45 4.64 4.81
N PRO A 68 11.19 4.25 3.76
CA PRO A 68 12.40 3.46 3.93
C PRO A 68 13.47 4.26 4.65
N SER A 69 13.89 3.80 5.82
CA SER A 69 15.02 4.36 6.58
C SER A 69 16.37 3.80 6.13
N SER A 70 16.37 2.72 5.35
CA SER A 70 17.56 2.01 4.87
C SER A 70 17.30 1.31 3.54
N THR A 71 18.38 0.95 2.84
CA THR A 71 18.36 0.17 1.59
C THR A 71 18.13 -1.34 1.78
N LYS A 72 18.14 -1.83 3.02
CA LYS A 72 18.14 -3.28 3.30
C LYS A 72 16.83 -3.83 3.90
N GLN A 73 15.89 -2.97 4.29
CA GLN A 73 14.64 -3.40 4.91
C GLN A 73 13.48 -3.34 3.91
N ASP A 74 12.62 -4.35 3.97
CA ASP A 74 11.31 -4.26 3.34
C ASP A 74 10.49 -3.21 4.07
N ASN A 75 9.76 -2.42 3.29
CA ASN A 75 9.05 -1.25 3.76
C ASN A 75 7.59 -1.25 3.28
N CYS A 76 7.18 -2.34 2.64
CA CYS A 76 5.82 -2.63 2.23
C CYS A 76 5.47 -4.04 2.71
N ILE A 77 4.42 -4.20 3.51
CA ILE A 77 3.93 -5.51 3.98
C ILE A 77 2.51 -5.72 3.48
N PHE A 78 2.22 -6.93 3.02
CA PHE A 78 0.92 -7.36 2.51
C PHE A 78 0.22 -8.25 3.51
N TYR A 79 -1.08 -8.05 3.68
CA TYR A 79 -1.92 -8.86 4.56
C TYR A 79 -3.11 -9.42 3.78
N HIS A 80 -3.52 -10.64 4.11
CA HIS A 80 -4.75 -11.27 3.60
C HIS A 80 -5.99 -10.98 4.48
N MET A 81 -5.92 -9.92 5.29
CA MET A 81 -7.01 -9.43 6.15
C MET A 81 -7.08 -7.90 6.07
N PHE A 82 -8.27 -7.32 6.27
CA PHE A 82 -8.46 -5.87 6.40
C PHE A 82 -7.78 -5.30 7.66
N ALA A 83 -7.27 -4.08 7.54
CA ALA A 83 -6.52 -3.38 8.57
C ALA A 83 -7.42 -2.71 9.63
N ASP A 84 -8.71 -2.43 9.33
CA ASP A 84 -9.63 -1.71 10.22
C ASP A 84 -9.70 -2.29 11.65
N SER A 85 -9.68 -3.62 11.79
CA SER A 85 -9.65 -4.32 13.10
C SER A 85 -8.24 -4.78 13.54
N GLY A 86 -7.24 -4.58 12.69
CA GLY A 86 -5.89 -5.13 12.82
C GLY A 86 -4.84 -4.12 13.29
N VAL A 87 -5.18 -2.83 13.35
CA VAL A 87 -4.23 -1.75 13.60
C VAL A 87 -4.48 -1.09 14.95
N VAL A 88 -3.44 -1.04 15.77
CA VAL A 88 -3.42 -0.19 16.97
C VAL A 88 -2.96 1.20 16.54
N ALA A 89 -3.89 2.17 16.58
CA ALA A 89 -3.61 3.53 16.15
C ALA A 89 -2.44 4.17 16.93
N SER A 90 -1.52 4.80 16.22
CA SER A 90 -0.36 5.49 16.80
C SER A 90 0.09 6.61 15.88
N ARG A 91 0.20 7.83 16.42
CA ARG A 91 0.62 9.02 15.66
C ARG A 91 2.12 9.09 15.37
N TYR A 92 2.89 8.17 15.93
CA TYR A 92 4.36 8.20 15.89
C TYR A 92 4.99 6.96 15.26
N SER A 93 4.19 5.98 14.82
CA SER A 93 4.75 4.75 14.25
C SER A 93 5.47 5.00 12.91
N GLY A 94 5.01 5.99 12.15
CA GLY A 94 5.46 6.21 10.77
C GLY A 94 5.04 5.11 9.80
N ILE A 95 4.17 4.19 10.23
CA ILE A 95 3.63 3.08 9.42
C ILE A 95 2.18 3.39 9.12
N PHE A 96 1.84 3.38 7.84
CA PHE A 96 0.50 3.67 7.34
C PHE A 96 -0.10 2.42 6.73
N PHE A 97 -1.34 2.11 7.13
CA PHE A 97 -2.10 0.96 6.66
C PHE A 97 -3.23 1.41 5.74
N SER A 98 -3.53 0.61 4.72
CA SER A 98 -4.65 0.89 3.82
C SER A 98 -5.27 -0.39 3.27
N ASP A 99 -6.60 -0.41 3.26
CA ASP A 99 -7.42 -1.50 2.75
C ASP A 99 -7.61 -1.43 1.23
N LYS A 100 -7.69 -2.61 0.60
CA LYS A 100 -8.05 -2.80 -0.80
C LYS A 100 -9.56 -2.90 -0.92
N TYR A 101 -10.17 -2.22 -1.89
CA TYR A 101 -11.60 -2.30 -2.15
C TYR A 101 -11.86 -2.83 -3.58
N PRO A 102 -11.67 -4.14 -3.83
CA PRO A 102 -11.79 -4.68 -5.19
C PRO A 102 -13.25 -4.71 -5.69
N ALA A 103 -14.24 -4.67 -4.80
CA ALA A 103 -15.66 -4.85 -5.12
C ALA A 103 -16.36 -3.59 -5.64
N ASP A 104 -15.86 -2.38 -5.36
CA ASP A 104 -16.52 -1.12 -5.72
C ASP A 104 -15.76 -0.33 -6.82
N GLY A 105 -14.80 -0.98 -7.48
CA GLY A 105 -13.98 -0.38 -8.55
C GLY A 105 -12.97 0.67 -8.06
N SER A 106 -12.96 0.97 -6.76
CA SER A 106 -12.02 1.90 -6.12
C SER A 106 -10.86 1.07 -5.58
N ASN A 107 -9.74 0.96 -6.29
CA ASN A 107 -8.72 -0.03 -5.96
C ASN A 107 -8.25 0.03 -4.49
N TYR A 108 -8.11 1.23 -3.92
CA TYR A 108 -7.66 1.45 -2.54
C TYR A 108 -8.24 2.74 -1.96
N CYS A 109 -8.02 2.96 -0.67
CA CYS A 109 -8.29 4.26 -0.06
C CYS A 109 -7.03 4.98 0.40
N TYR A 110 -7.10 6.32 0.37
CA TYR A 110 -6.04 7.25 0.78
C TYR A 110 -6.65 8.39 1.60
#